data_AF-A0A7J8N635-F1
#
_entry.id   AF-A0A7J8N635-F1
#
_cell.length_a   1.000
_cell.length_b   1.000
_cell.length_c   1.000
_cell.angle_alpha   90.00
_cell.angle_beta   90.00
_cell.angle_gamma   90.00
#
_symmetry.space_group_name_H-M   'P 1'
#
loop_
_entity.id
_entity.type
_entity.pdbx_description
1 polymer ?
#
loop_
_entity_poly.entity_id
_entity_poly.type
_entity_poly.pdbx_seq_one_letter_code
_entity_poly.pdbx_strand_id
1 'polypeptide(L)'
;MVPQESSSVNGENHHRNTSQFPVIKVSKIGKMILNGLLKTKFKGLSGDFSLVRGQLRSSAFEIINVINNKEKVIGYWTLEKGLSRKLGKAKKGKSMSKYELKPPIWPGNTKDIPRGWTTPVGGNKLRIGVPDKPGFEAYLKVEQDPYTKEPTVTGFSYDVFEEGFALLPFAVPHKLIPFPIDPNAGTYNKLLYHVKNQKFDAAVGDITILANRSQYVDFTLPYLQSDVSMVVKIKEDDRNNMLIFLKPLSWDLWLTTGVA
;
A
#
# COMPACT_ATOMS: atom_id res chain seq x y z
N MET A 1 -61.58 -52.96 -29.68
CA MET A 1 -61.48 -51.99 -30.79
C MET A 1 -60.03 -51.53 -30.83
N VAL A 2 -59.30 -52.06 -31.81
CA VAL A 2 -57.91 -51.72 -32.17
C VAL A 2 -57.97 -50.47 -33.05
N PRO A 3 -56.91 -49.65 -33.12
CA PRO A 3 -56.14 -49.65 -34.36
C PRO A 3 -54.63 -49.85 -34.14
N GLN A 4 -54.05 -50.61 -35.07
CA GLN A 4 -52.62 -50.75 -35.32
C GLN A 4 -52.13 -49.60 -36.20
N GLU A 5 -50.80 -49.37 -36.16
CA GLU A 5 -49.84 -49.26 -37.28
C GLU A 5 -48.62 -48.47 -36.75
N SER A 6 -47.36 -48.69 -37.13
CA SER A 6 -46.71 -49.58 -38.08
C SER A 6 -45.21 -49.63 -37.73
N SER A 7 -44.52 -50.68 -38.18
CA SER A 7 -43.09 -50.91 -38.02
C SER A 7 -42.24 -50.08 -38.99
N SER A 8 -41.05 -49.64 -38.57
CA SER A 8 -39.88 -49.63 -39.45
C SER A 8 -38.58 -49.87 -38.68
N VAL A 9 -37.81 -50.81 -39.21
CA VAL A 9 -36.43 -51.17 -38.83
C VAL A 9 -35.49 -50.33 -39.69
N ASN A 10 -34.42 -49.78 -39.12
CA ASN A 10 -33.12 -49.75 -39.81
C ASN A 10 -31.97 -49.30 -38.90
N GLY A 11 -30.94 -50.15 -38.87
CA GLY A 11 -29.54 -49.74 -39.05
C GLY A 11 -28.81 -49.20 -37.83
N GLU A 12 -28.00 -50.07 -37.21
CA GLU A 12 -26.88 -49.70 -36.37
C GLU A 12 -25.96 -48.67 -37.04
N ASN A 13 -25.42 -47.74 -36.27
CA ASN A 13 -24.08 -47.21 -36.54
C ASN A 13 -23.35 -46.96 -35.21
N HIS A 14 -22.35 -47.82 -34.98
CA HIS A 14 -21.39 -47.73 -33.89
C HIS A 14 -20.59 -46.43 -33.97
N HIS A 15 -20.87 -45.48 -33.09
CA HIS A 15 -19.87 -44.50 -32.66
C HIS A 15 -19.46 -44.80 -31.22
N ARG A 16 -18.36 -45.55 -31.07
CA ARG A 16 -17.63 -45.67 -29.81
C ARG A 16 -16.98 -44.32 -29.51
N ASN A 17 -17.69 -43.46 -28.78
CA ASN A 17 -17.11 -42.26 -28.20
C ASN A 17 -16.67 -42.54 -26.75
N THR A 18 -15.36 -42.75 -26.63
CA THR A 18 -14.47 -42.18 -25.61
C THR A 18 -15.02 -42.06 -24.17
N SER A 19 -14.58 -42.98 -23.32
CA SER A 19 -14.32 -42.76 -21.88
C SER A 19 -15.35 -41.88 -21.14
N GLN A 20 -16.55 -42.43 -20.90
CA GLN A 20 -17.43 -41.87 -19.86
C GLN A 20 -16.76 -42.08 -18.51
N PHE A 21 -16.12 -41.04 -17.99
CA PHE A 21 -15.85 -40.97 -16.56
C PHE A 21 -17.19 -41.15 -15.84
N PRO A 22 -17.31 -42.09 -14.89
CA PRO A 22 -18.58 -42.27 -14.18
C PRO A 22 -18.92 -40.96 -13.49
N VAL A 23 -20.05 -40.36 -13.89
CA VAL A 23 -20.61 -39.18 -13.24
C VAL A 23 -20.88 -39.58 -11.79
N ILE A 24 -20.08 -39.05 -10.87
CA ILE A 24 -20.20 -39.33 -9.43
C ILE A 24 -21.58 -38.84 -8.99
N LYS A 25 -22.50 -39.78 -8.77
CA LYS A 25 -23.85 -39.48 -8.28
C LYS A 25 -23.74 -39.03 -6.83
N VAL A 26 -24.21 -37.82 -6.54
CA VAL A 26 -24.28 -37.30 -5.18
C VAL A 26 -25.37 -38.07 -4.41
N SER A 27 -24.96 -38.77 -3.34
CA SER A 27 -25.88 -39.54 -2.51
C SER A 27 -26.88 -38.62 -1.79
N LYS A 28 -28.18 -38.89 -1.95
CA LYS A 28 -29.25 -38.21 -1.19
C LYS A 28 -29.12 -38.45 0.32
N ILE A 29 -28.62 -39.61 0.71
CA ILE A 29 -28.37 -40.01 2.11
C ILE A 29 -27.21 -39.21 2.71
N GLY A 30 -26.19 -38.87 1.91
CA GLY A 30 -25.05 -38.07 2.37
C GLY A 30 -25.46 -36.72 2.95
N LYS A 31 -26.45 -36.04 2.35
CA LYS A 31 -27.00 -34.78 2.87
C LYS A 31 -27.70 -34.97 4.23
N MET A 32 -28.39 -36.09 4.42
CA MET A 32 -29.06 -36.40 5.69
C MET A 32 -28.03 -36.68 6.79
N ILE A 33 -27.00 -37.49 6.51
CA ILE A 33 -25.92 -37.79 7.45
C ILE A 33 -25.17 -36.51 7.82
N LEU A 34 -24.80 -35.69 6.83
CA LEU A 34 -24.13 -34.41 7.07
C LEU A 34 -24.95 -33.50 7.99
N ASN A 35 -26.25 -33.38 7.74
CA ASN A 35 -27.15 -32.58 8.59
C ASN A 35 -27.24 -33.14 10.01
N GLY A 36 -27.27 -34.47 10.15
CA GLY A 36 -27.20 -35.15 11.45
C GLY A 36 -25.92 -34.81 12.20
N LEU A 37 -24.77 -34.99 11.55
CA LEU A 37 -23.44 -34.70 12.11
C LEU A 37 -23.30 -33.23 12.53
N LEU A 38 -23.69 -32.28 11.67
CA LEU A 38 -23.62 -30.85 11.98
C LEU A 38 -24.49 -30.43 13.18
N LYS A 39 -25.57 -31.18 13.46
CA LYS A 39 -26.46 -30.94 14.61
C LYS A 39 -26.03 -31.65 15.89
N THR A 40 -25.05 -32.55 15.83
CA THR A 40 -24.60 -33.28 17.02
C THR A 40 -24.00 -32.33 18.07
N LYS A 41 -24.43 -32.52 19.31
CA LYS A 41 -23.90 -31.85 20.50
C LYS A 41 -23.83 -32.87 21.63
N PHE A 42 -22.66 -33.05 22.21
CA PHE A 42 -22.45 -33.96 23.33
C PHE A 42 -21.28 -33.49 24.18
N LYS A 43 -21.16 -34.01 25.40
CA LYS A 43 -20.03 -33.73 26.28
C LYS A 43 -19.04 -34.89 26.22
N GLY A 44 -17.83 -34.63 25.75
CA GLY A 44 -16.75 -35.61 25.65
C GLY A 44 -15.61 -35.33 26.65
N LEU A 45 -14.54 -36.12 26.56
CA LEU A 45 -13.34 -35.95 27.41
C LEU A 45 -12.65 -34.59 27.20
N SER A 46 -12.70 -34.07 25.97
CA SER A 46 -12.15 -32.75 25.61
C SER A 46 -13.11 -31.58 25.86
N GLY A 47 -14.24 -31.82 26.53
CA GLY A 47 -15.27 -30.82 26.79
C GLY A 47 -16.48 -30.93 25.87
N ASP A 48 -17.20 -29.82 25.71
CA ASP A 48 -18.44 -29.79 24.94
C ASP A 48 -18.14 -29.82 23.44
N PHE A 49 -18.59 -30.88 22.77
CA PHE A 49 -18.52 -31.02 21.33
C PHE A 49 -19.68 -30.26 20.68
N SER A 50 -19.37 -29.33 19.79
CA SER A 50 -20.34 -28.71 18.89
C SER A 50 -19.66 -28.26 17.62
N LEU A 51 -20.34 -28.40 16.48
CA LEU A 51 -19.86 -27.92 15.18
C LEU A 51 -20.54 -26.60 14.83
N VAL A 52 -19.74 -25.55 14.55
CA VAL A 52 -20.22 -24.28 14.01
C VAL A 52 -19.67 -24.15 12.59
N ARG A 53 -20.57 -24.05 11.60
CA ARG A 53 -20.20 -24.02 10.17
C ARG A 53 -19.29 -25.19 9.74
N GLY A 54 -19.50 -26.38 10.33
CA GLY A 54 -18.72 -27.58 10.03
C GLY A 54 -17.37 -27.69 10.75
N GLN A 55 -17.03 -26.74 11.63
CA GLN A 55 -15.78 -26.77 12.40
C GLN A 55 -16.06 -26.99 13.88
N LEU A 56 -15.17 -27.72 14.56
CA LEU A 56 -15.24 -27.91 16.00
C LEU A 56 -15.12 -26.54 16.69
N ARG A 57 -16.09 -26.21 17.53
CA ARG A 57 -16.05 -25.01 18.36
C ARG A 57 -15.03 -25.22 19.49
N SER A 58 -13.76 -24.92 19.23
CA SER A 58 -12.72 -24.98 20.26
C SER A 58 -13.04 -23.98 21.37
N SER A 59 -12.96 -24.46 22.62
CA SER A 59 -13.27 -23.64 23.80
C SER A 59 -12.04 -22.91 24.33
N ALA A 60 -10.83 -23.42 24.06
CA ALA A 60 -9.58 -22.86 24.55
C ALA A 60 -8.40 -23.29 23.66
N PHE A 61 -7.41 -22.41 23.55
CA PHE A 61 -6.14 -22.66 22.88
C PHE A 61 -4.99 -22.51 23.87
N GLU A 62 -4.03 -23.41 23.82
CA GLU A 62 -2.78 -23.28 24.57
C GLU A 62 -1.79 -22.42 23.77
N ILE A 63 -1.11 -21.51 24.46
CA ILE A 63 -0.06 -20.68 23.89
C ILE A 63 1.26 -21.21 24.40
N ILE A 64 2.09 -21.65 23.47
CA ILE A 64 3.41 -22.21 23.74
C ILE A 64 4.51 -21.27 23.27
N ASN A 65 5.59 -21.20 24.05
CA ASN A 65 6.85 -20.62 23.64
C ASN A 65 7.86 -21.74 23.38
N VAL A 66 8.47 -21.75 22.19
CA VAL A 66 9.40 -22.81 21.77
C VAL A 66 10.82 -22.30 21.88
N ILE A 67 11.65 -22.96 22.70
CA ILE A 67 13.04 -22.56 22.97
C ILE A 67 13.93 -23.80 22.86
N ASN A 68 14.94 -23.79 21.99
CA ASN A 68 15.90 -24.89 21.83
C ASN A 68 15.21 -26.27 21.72
N ASN A 69 14.20 -26.37 20.85
CA ASN A 69 13.36 -27.56 20.63
C ASN A 69 12.56 -28.04 21.86
N LYS A 70 12.38 -27.18 22.87
CA LYS A 70 11.52 -27.44 24.03
C LYS A 70 10.32 -26.52 24.01
N GLU A 71 9.14 -27.09 24.18
CA GLU A 71 7.89 -26.35 24.29
C GLU A 71 7.62 -25.94 25.73
N LYS A 72 7.23 -24.68 25.95
CA LYS A 72 6.83 -24.17 27.25
C LYS A 72 5.50 -23.45 27.15
N VAL A 73 4.47 -23.97 27.81
CA VAL A 73 3.15 -23.30 27.88
C VAL A 73 3.27 -21.99 28.67
N ILE A 74 2.96 -20.88 28.00
CA ILE A 74 2.98 -19.52 28.55
C ILE A 74 1.57 -18.98 28.88
N GLY A 75 0.52 -19.60 28.38
CA GLY A 75 -0.85 -19.30 28.80
C GLY A 75 -1.90 -19.91 27.88
N TYR A 76 -3.10 -19.37 27.95
CA TYR A 76 -4.28 -19.89 27.26
C TYR A 76 -5.08 -18.75 26.65
N TRP A 77 -5.64 -18.96 25.47
CA TRP A 77 -6.62 -18.06 24.86
C TRP A 77 -7.99 -18.70 24.83
N THR A 78 -9.02 -17.93 25.20
CA THR A 78 -10.43 -18.35 25.06
C THR A 78 -11.21 -17.22 24.42
N LEU A 79 -12.28 -17.54 23.69
CA LEU A 79 -13.11 -16.54 23.02
C LEU A 79 -13.71 -15.51 24.01
N GLU A 80 -14.07 -15.94 25.23
CA GLU A 80 -14.71 -15.09 26.23
C GLU A 80 -13.73 -14.19 26.99
N LYS A 81 -12.50 -14.64 27.22
CA LYS A 81 -11.54 -13.97 28.14
C LYS A 81 -10.28 -13.45 27.45
N GLY A 82 -10.09 -13.76 26.17
CA GLY A 82 -8.82 -13.49 25.50
C GLY A 82 -7.66 -14.25 26.14
N LEU A 83 -6.50 -13.60 26.25
CA LEU A 83 -5.26 -14.17 26.78
C LEU A 83 -5.28 -14.26 28.32
N SER A 84 -4.95 -15.42 28.87
CA SER A 84 -4.98 -15.71 30.31
C SER A 84 -3.85 -16.64 30.74
N ARG A 85 -3.42 -16.54 32.01
CA ARG A 85 -2.35 -17.40 32.57
C ARG A 85 -2.82 -18.83 32.86
N LYS A 86 -4.09 -18.97 33.25
CA LYS A 86 -4.69 -20.20 33.77
C LYS A 86 -6.05 -20.42 33.12
N LEU A 87 -6.35 -21.67 32.80
CA LEU A 87 -7.66 -22.09 32.33
C LEU A 87 -8.62 -22.24 33.54
N GLY A 88 -9.66 -21.41 33.63
CA GLY A 88 -10.63 -21.49 34.75
C GLY A 88 -11.55 -20.26 34.92
N LYS A 89 -12.55 -20.35 35.81
CA LYS A 89 -13.45 -19.23 36.16
C LYS A 89 -12.69 -18.17 36.97
N ALA A 90 -12.71 -16.93 36.50
CA ALA A 90 -12.18 -15.80 37.27
C ALA A 90 -13.10 -15.54 38.46
N LYS A 91 -12.54 -15.34 39.65
CA LYS A 91 -13.28 -14.74 40.77
C LYS A 91 -13.70 -13.33 40.33
N LYS A 92 -14.99 -12.99 40.45
CA LYS A 92 -15.45 -11.59 40.32
C LYS A 92 -14.75 -10.78 41.39
N GLY A 93 -13.77 -9.96 40.99
CA GLY A 93 -13.12 -9.03 41.90
C GLY A 93 -11.68 -8.73 41.51
N LYS A 94 -11.47 -7.47 41.12
CA LYS A 94 -10.22 -6.70 41.05
C LYS A 94 -9.38 -6.82 39.77
N SER A 95 -9.43 -5.69 39.06
CA SER A 95 -8.40 -5.08 38.23
C SER A 95 -8.01 -5.78 36.92
N MET A 96 -8.32 -5.09 35.82
CA MET A 96 -7.87 -5.37 34.47
C MET A 96 -6.37 -5.08 34.33
N SER A 97 -5.49 -5.92 34.89
CA SER A 97 -4.10 -5.98 34.44
C SER A 97 -4.03 -6.82 33.16
N LYS A 98 -4.27 -6.14 32.04
CA LYS A 98 -3.86 -6.40 30.65
C LYS A 98 -2.99 -7.67 30.47
N TYR A 99 -3.62 -8.85 30.41
CA TYR A 99 -3.06 -10.14 29.94
C TYR A 99 -1.83 -10.69 30.67
N GLU A 100 -2.03 -11.58 31.65
CA GLU A 100 -0.94 -12.23 32.38
C GLU A 100 -0.39 -13.52 31.71
N LEU A 101 0.11 -13.46 30.48
CA LEU A 101 0.94 -14.60 30.02
C LEU A 101 2.16 -14.76 30.93
N LYS A 102 2.70 -15.97 31.05
CA LYS A 102 4.07 -16.14 31.59
C LYS A 102 5.02 -15.41 30.62
N PRO A 103 6.03 -14.68 31.11
CA PRO A 103 6.95 -13.95 30.25
C PRO A 103 7.55 -14.88 29.18
N PRO A 104 7.35 -14.61 27.88
CA PRO A 104 8.01 -15.37 26.84
C PRO A 104 9.51 -15.06 26.83
N ILE A 105 10.28 -15.97 26.28
CA ILE A 105 11.68 -15.78 25.94
C ILE A 105 11.71 -15.61 24.42
N TRP A 106 12.26 -14.49 23.97
CA TRP A 106 12.34 -14.12 22.58
C TRP A 106 13.60 -14.70 21.91
N PRO A 107 13.66 -14.72 20.57
CA PRO A 107 14.87 -15.11 19.84
C PRO A 107 16.10 -14.37 20.37
N GLY A 108 17.23 -15.07 20.52
CA GLY A 108 18.42 -14.53 21.19
C GLY A 108 18.46 -14.75 22.71
N ASN A 109 17.54 -15.56 23.25
CA ASN A 109 17.49 -15.94 24.68
C ASN A 109 17.29 -14.75 25.64
N THR A 110 16.52 -13.74 25.21
CA THR A 110 16.20 -12.56 26.02
C THR A 110 14.75 -12.56 26.50
N LYS A 111 14.50 -11.96 27.67
CA LYS A 111 13.16 -11.66 28.20
C LYS A 111 12.68 -10.27 27.81
N ASP A 112 13.57 -9.45 27.29
CA ASP A 112 13.24 -8.11 26.80
C ASP A 112 12.32 -8.26 25.61
N ILE A 113 11.17 -7.58 25.67
CA ILE A 113 10.23 -7.56 24.57
C ILE A 113 10.93 -6.89 23.39
N PRO A 114 11.12 -7.59 22.24
CA PRO A 114 11.70 -7.00 21.07
C PRO A 114 10.87 -5.79 20.72
N ARG A 115 11.54 -4.68 20.40
CA ARG A 115 10.88 -3.46 19.97
C ARG A 115 10.35 -3.62 18.53
N GLY A 116 9.56 -4.66 18.27
CA GLY A 116 8.87 -4.88 16.99
C GLY A 116 9.76 -4.68 15.76
N TRP A 117 9.24 -3.96 14.77
CA TRP A 117 9.96 -3.50 13.57
C TRP A 117 11.02 -2.44 13.92
N THR A 118 11.97 -2.77 14.79
CA THR A 118 13.12 -1.90 15.03
C THR A 118 14.14 -2.07 13.92
N THR A 119 14.55 -0.92 13.40
CA THR A 119 15.67 -0.68 12.49
C THR A 119 16.84 -1.62 12.80
N PRO A 120 17.29 -2.44 11.83
CA PRO A 120 18.47 -3.24 12.06
C PRO A 120 19.64 -2.27 12.22
N VAL A 121 20.36 -2.38 13.34
CA VAL A 121 21.55 -1.56 13.65
C VAL A 121 22.66 -1.76 12.60
N GLY A 122 22.52 -2.79 11.74
CA GLY A 122 23.28 -3.02 10.51
C GLY A 122 22.39 -3.32 9.29
N GLY A 123 21.25 -2.63 9.17
CA GLY A 123 20.27 -2.83 8.10
C GLY A 123 20.55 -2.02 6.85
N ASN A 124 19.93 -2.41 5.73
CA ASN A 124 19.98 -1.64 4.48
C ASN A 124 19.39 -0.24 4.73
N LYS A 125 20.16 0.80 4.37
CA LYS A 125 19.68 2.18 4.37
C LYS A 125 18.50 2.32 3.40
N LEU A 126 17.47 3.08 3.78
CA LEU A 126 16.38 3.41 2.87
C LEU A 126 16.91 4.17 1.66
N ARG A 127 16.51 3.77 0.46
CA ARG A 127 16.88 4.40 -0.81
C ARG A 127 15.81 5.41 -1.18
N ILE A 128 16.09 6.68 -0.97
CA ILE A 128 15.13 7.76 -1.21
C ILE A 128 15.46 8.40 -2.55
N GLY A 129 14.53 8.30 -3.49
CA GLY A 129 14.65 8.93 -4.80
C GLY A 129 14.40 10.43 -4.73
N VAL A 130 15.28 11.23 -5.34
CA VAL A 130 15.22 12.68 -5.32
C VAL A 130 15.20 13.22 -6.76
N PRO A 131 14.20 14.01 -7.18
CA PRO A 131 14.13 14.52 -8.54
C PRO A 131 15.22 15.57 -8.78
N ASP A 132 16.11 15.32 -9.72
CA ASP A 132 17.13 16.28 -10.16
C ASP A 132 16.61 17.00 -11.42
N LYS A 133 16.14 18.24 -11.25
CA LYS A 133 15.46 19.02 -12.28
C LYS A 133 16.16 20.37 -12.48
N PRO A 134 16.53 20.74 -13.72
CA PRO A 134 17.11 22.05 -14.00
C PRO A 134 16.05 23.17 -13.89
N GLY A 135 16.46 24.32 -13.35
CA GLY A 135 15.72 25.59 -13.44
C GLY A 135 14.80 25.92 -12.27
N PHE A 136 14.69 25.09 -11.22
CA PHE A 136 13.88 25.38 -10.02
C PHE A 136 14.56 24.86 -8.73
N GLU A 137 15.71 25.43 -8.40
CA GLU A 137 16.56 25.00 -7.28
C GLU A 137 16.02 25.37 -5.89
N ALA A 138 15.04 26.28 -5.80
CA ALA A 138 14.50 26.76 -4.52
C ALA A 138 13.81 25.64 -3.71
N TYR A 139 13.12 24.73 -4.39
CA TYR A 139 12.45 23.61 -3.74
C TYR A 139 13.40 22.45 -3.51
N LEU A 140 14.23 22.16 -4.50
CA LEU A 140 15.18 21.08 -4.42
C LEU A 140 16.34 21.31 -5.40
N LYS A 141 17.56 21.25 -4.86
CA LYS A 141 18.81 21.34 -5.59
C LYS A 141 19.65 20.12 -5.28
N VAL A 142 20.11 19.45 -6.32
CA VAL A 142 21.04 18.33 -6.22
C VAL A 142 22.39 18.79 -6.74
N GLU A 143 23.39 18.77 -5.88
CA GLU A 143 24.78 18.98 -6.25
C GLU A 143 25.55 17.69 -6.03
N GLN A 144 26.52 17.41 -6.89
CA GLN A 144 27.39 16.26 -6.71
C GLN A 144 28.72 16.74 -6.13
N ASP A 145 29.13 16.15 -5.00
CA ASP A 145 30.43 16.43 -4.41
C ASP A 145 31.54 16.02 -5.40
N PRO A 146 32.45 16.93 -5.76
CA PRO A 146 33.48 16.66 -6.76
C PRO A 146 34.52 15.61 -6.34
N TYR A 147 34.67 15.33 -5.04
CA TYR A 147 35.64 14.39 -4.49
C TYR A 147 35.00 13.05 -4.12
N THR A 148 33.87 13.08 -3.40
CA THR A 148 33.22 11.86 -2.89
C THR A 148 32.22 11.26 -3.89
N LYS A 149 31.79 12.05 -4.88
CA LYS A 149 30.68 11.75 -5.81
C LYS A 149 29.34 11.51 -5.12
N GLU A 150 29.23 11.82 -3.83
CA GLU A 150 27.97 11.74 -3.10
C GLU A 150 27.07 12.92 -3.46
N PRO A 151 25.76 12.70 -3.55
CA PRO A 151 24.82 13.77 -3.84
C PRO A 151 24.52 14.56 -2.56
N THR A 152 24.79 15.87 -2.61
CA THR A 152 24.33 16.84 -1.63
C THR A 152 22.99 17.39 -2.10
N VAL A 153 21.96 17.22 -1.27
CA VAL A 153 20.60 17.72 -1.58
C VAL A 153 20.30 18.87 -0.63
N THR A 154 19.80 19.97 -1.18
CA THR A 154 19.37 21.16 -0.42
C THR A 154 18.06 21.69 -0.99
N GLY A 155 17.36 22.53 -0.23
CA GLY A 155 16.14 23.21 -0.68
C GLY A 155 14.92 22.89 0.17
N PHE A 156 13.87 23.70 0.02
CA PHE A 156 12.72 23.70 0.92
C PHE A 156 12.07 22.32 1.13
N SER A 157 11.89 21.54 0.05
CA SER A 157 11.28 20.21 0.11
C SER A 157 12.14 19.21 0.90
N TYR A 158 13.46 19.37 0.87
CA TYR A 158 14.39 18.53 1.62
C TYR A 158 14.43 18.93 3.10
N ASP A 159 14.41 20.23 3.40
CA ASP A 159 14.39 20.74 4.78
C ASP A 159 13.14 20.25 5.53
N VAL A 160 11.96 20.31 4.90
CA VAL A 160 10.71 19.76 5.47
C VAL A 160 10.83 18.25 5.73
N PHE A 161 11.51 17.53 4.85
CA PHE A 161 11.75 16.10 5.00
C PHE A 161 12.69 15.80 6.18
N GLU A 162 13.79 16.53 6.32
CA GLU A 162 14.71 16.40 7.47
C GLU A 162 14.01 16.69 8.78
N GLU A 163 13.24 17.78 8.87
CA GLU A 163 12.47 18.12 10.08
C GLU A 163 11.46 17.01 10.43
N GLY A 164 10.76 16.46 9.42
CA GLY A 164 9.87 15.33 9.61
C GLY A 164 10.58 14.07 10.13
N PHE A 165 11.81 13.82 9.65
CA PHE A 165 12.64 12.71 10.11
C PHE A 165 13.20 12.94 11.51
N ALA A 166 13.56 14.17 11.87
CA ALA A 166 14.08 14.55 13.18
C ALA A 166 13.05 14.35 14.31
N LEU A 167 11.75 14.46 13.99
CA LEU A 167 10.65 14.22 14.93
C LEU A 167 10.37 12.73 15.20
N LEU A 168 10.96 11.81 14.41
CA LEU A 168 10.75 10.38 14.62
C LEU A 168 11.42 9.92 15.92
N PRO A 169 10.76 9.07 16.72
CA PRO A 169 11.33 8.57 17.99
C PRO A 169 12.44 7.54 17.79
N PHE A 170 12.92 7.36 16.55
CA PHE A 170 13.97 6.43 16.16
C PHE A 170 14.74 6.97 14.94
N ALA A 171 16.03 6.66 14.87
CA ALA A 171 16.86 7.01 13.73
C ALA A 171 16.48 6.16 12.51
N VAL A 172 16.34 6.78 11.34
CA VAL A 172 16.06 6.09 10.08
C VAL A 172 17.22 6.31 9.11
N PRO A 173 18.20 5.38 9.06
CA PRO A 173 19.30 5.47 8.11
C PRO A 173 18.77 5.45 6.68
N HIS A 174 19.12 6.46 5.90
CA HIS A 174 18.72 6.58 4.52
C HIS A 174 19.88 7.08 3.65
N LYS A 175 19.73 6.87 2.34
CA LYS A 175 20.61 7.39 1.30
C LYS A 175 19.74 8.05 0.23
N LEU A 176 20.12 9.27 -0.14
CA LEU A 176 19.49 10.02 -1.22
C LEU A 176 20.09 9.56 -2.55
N ILE A 177 19.23 9.31 -3.53
CA ILE A 177 19.62 8.88 -4.86
C ILE A 177 18.98 9.84 -5.88
N PRO A 178 19.77 10.68 -6.54
CA PRO A 178 19.29 11.56 -7.59
C PRO A 178 18.65 10.77 -8.72
N PHE A 179 17.55 11.29 -9.24
CA PHE A 179 16.84 10.78 -10.39
C PHE A 179 16.63 11.92 -11.39
N PRO A 180 17.26 11.88 -12.57
CA PRO A 180 17.19 12.97 -13.54
C PRO A 180 15.75 13.17 -14.03
N ILE A 181 15.27 14.40 -13.96
CA ILE A 181 13.99 14.83 -14.53
C ILE A 181 14.30 15.67 -15.75
N ASP A 182 14.28 15.00 -16.91
CA ASP A 182 14.44 15.65 -18.19
C ASP A 182 13.54 14.97 -19.24
N PRO A 183 13.17 15.67 -20.34
CA PRO A 183 12.26 15.14 -21.35
C PRO A 183 12.66 13.78 -21.94
N ASN A 184 13.96 13.44 -21.93
CA ASN A 184 14.54 12.26 -22.56
C ASN A 184 14.87 11.13 -21.56
N ALA A 185 15.30 11.44 -20.34
CA ALA A 185 15.72 10.44 -19.34
C ALA A 185 14.60 10.07 -18.37
N GLY A 186 13.87 11.04 -17.81
CA GLY A 186 13.07 10.79 -16.61
C GLY A 186 11.91 11.74 -16.37
N THR A 187 10.84 11.21 -15.80
CA THR A 187 9.66 11.99 -15.37
C THR A 187 9.34 11.66 -13.93
N TYR A 188 8.63 12.54 -13.23
CA TYR A 188 8.11 12.25 -11.89
C TYR A 188 7.31 10.94 -11.85
N ASN A 189 6.56 10.62 -12.91
CA ASN A 189 5.83 9.36 -12.99
C ASN A 189 6.78 8.15 -13.01
N LYS A 190 7.90 8.23 -13.75
CA LYS A 190 8.94 7.18 -13.74
C LYS A 190 9.61 7.05 -12.37
N LEU A 191 9.91 8.18 -11.70
CA LEU A 191 10.46 8.18 -10.35
C LEU A 191 9.54 7.42 -9.38
N LEU A 192 8.24 7.74 -9.38
CA LEU A 192 7.27 7.05 -8.52
C LEU A 192 7.06 5.59 -8.93
N TYR A 193 7.16 5.26 -10.22
CA TYR A 193 7.15 3.87 -10.67
C TYR A 193 8.36 3.08 -10.15
N HIS A 194 9.52 3.72 -9.97
CA HIS A 194 10.67 3.10 -9.31
C HIS A 194 10.44 2.85 -7.82
N VAL A 195 9.64 3.67 -7.14
CA VAL A 195 9.18 3.40 -5.77
C VAL A 195 8.29 2.15 -5.76
N LYS A 196 7.29 2.10 -6.66
CA LYS A 196 6.40 0.93 -6.79
C LYS A 196 7.16 -0.38 -7.04
N ASN A 197 8.19 -0.33 -7.88
CA ASN A 197 9.02 -1.49 -8.20
C ASN A 197 10.12 -1.76 -7.17
N GLN A 198 10.09 -1.11 -6.00
CA GLN A 198 11.06 -1.29 -4.92
C GLN A 198 12.51 -1.05 -5.35
N LYS A 199 12.73 -0.21 -6.37
CA LYS A 199 14.07 0.33 -6.67
C LYS A 199 14.42 1.47 -5.73
N PHE A 200 13.42 2.25 -5.35
CA PHE A 200 13.45 3.20 -4.24
C PHE A 200 12.43 2.77 -3.20
N ASP A 201 12.70 3.12 -1.95
CA ASP A 201 11.81 2.84 -0.82
C ASP A 201 10.87 4.03 -0.56
N ALA A 202 11.28 5.24 -0.94
CA ALA A 202 10.48 6.46 -0.90
C ALA A 202 10.98 7.48 -1.94
N ALA A 203 10.26 8.59 -2.12
CA ALA A 203 10.70 9.73 -2.91
C ALA A 203 10.41 11.06 -2.20
N VAL A 204 11.30 12.04 -2.35
CA VAL A 204 11.23 13.36 -1.71
C VAL A 204 11.47 14.44 -2.75
N GLY A 205 10.66 15.50 -2.75
CA GLY A 205 10.81 16.65 -3.63
C GLY A 205 9.49 17.39 -3.87
N ASP A 206 9.49 18.23 -4.89
CA ASP A 206 8.35 19.03 -5.39
C ASP A 206 7.33 18.16 -6.17
N ILE A 207 6.94 17.02 -5.60
CA ILE A 207 6.10 16.03 -6.26
C ILE A 207 4.62 16.39 -6.10
N THR A 208 3.98 16.82 -7.18
CA THR A 208 2.53 17.08 -7.18
C THR A 208 1.74 15.79 -6.92
N ILE A 209 0.81 15.86 -5.96
CA ILE A 209 -0.14 14.78 -5.65
C ILE A 209 -1.21 14.75 -6.75
N LEU A 210 -1.27 13.64 -7.50
CA LEU A 210 -2.23 13.44 -8.59
C LEU A 210 -2.89 12.06 -8.44
N ALA A 211 -4.17 11.96 -8.82
CA ALA A 211 -4.95 10.73 -8.67
C ALA A 211 -4.34 9.51 -9.39
N ASN A 212 -3.70 9.71 -10.55
CA ASN A 212 -3.00 8.63 -11.26
C ASN A 212 -1.72 8.17 -10.54
N ARG A 213 -1.03 9.06 -9.82
CA ARG A 213 0.17 8.73 -9.02
C ARG A 213 -0.20 8.00 -7.74
N SER A 214 -1.34 8.31 -7.14
CA SER A 214 -1.86 7.61 -5.95
C SER A 214 -2.19 6.13 -6.18
N GLN A 215 -2.18 5.66 -7.44
CA GLN A 215 -2.33 4.22 -7.75
C GLN A 215 -1.03 3.43 -7.54
N TYR A 216 0.10 4.12 -7.37
CA TYR A 216 1.44 3.51 -7.30
C TYR A 216 2.13 3.75 -5.96
N VAL A 217 1.83 4.87 -5.31
CA VAL A 217 2.46 5.31 -4.06
C VAL A 217 1.43 5.97 -3.16
N ASP A 218 1.65 5.88 -1.86
CA ASP A 218 0.95 6.67 -0.87
C ASP A 218 1.68 8.00 -0.64
N PHE A 219 0.93 9.08 -0.51
CA PHE A 219 1.48 10.42 -0.27
C PHE A 219 1.35 10.82 1.19
N THR A 220 2.29 11.64 1.66
CA THR A 220 2.15 12.37 2.92
C THR A 220 1.07 13.46 2.80
N LEU A 221 0.72 14.08 3.92
CA LEU A 221 -0.04 15.33 3.86
C LEU A 221 0.76 16.39 3.07
N PRO A 222 0.09 17.20 2.23
CA PRO A 222 0.76 18.23 1.47
C PRO A 222 1.32 19.30 2.42
N TYR A 223 2.58 19.65 2.23
CA TYR A 223 3.26 20.72 2.97
C TYR A 223 3.33 22.04 2.17
N LEU A 224 2.96 21.99 0.89
CA LEU A 224 2.90 23.14 -0.01
C LEU A 224 1.58 23.09 -0.78
N GLN A 225 0.89 24.23 -0.88
CA GLN A 225 -0.27 24.37 -1.75
C GLN A 225 0.20 24.61 -3.19
N SER A 226 -0.34 23.84 -4.14
CA SER A 226 -0.11 24.07 -5.58
C SER A 226 -1.22 24.94 -6.15
N ASP A 227 -0.84 25.96 -6.91
CA ASP A 227 -1.77 26.80 -7.68
C ASP A 227 -1.27 26.97 -9.12
N VAL A 228 -2.19 27.25 -10.04
CA VAL A 228 -1.89 27.44 -11.47
C VAL A 228 -2.15 28.89 -11.84
N SER A 229 -1.13 29.59 -12.31
CA SER A 229 -1.24 30.98 -12.75
C SER A 229 -0.75 31.14 -14.19
N MET A 230 -1.37 32.05 -14.95
CA MET A 230 -0.94 32.40 -16.29
C MET A 230 0.02 33.58 -16.25
N VAL A 231 1.26 33.38 -16.70
CA VAL A 231 2.24 34.45 -16.88
C VAL A 231 2.16 34.94 -18.32
N VAL A 232 1.81 36.21 -18.52
CA VAL A 232 1.76 36.84 -19.84
C VAL A 232 2.80 37.94 -19.89
N LYS A 233 3.59 37.98 -20.97
CA LYS A 233 4.48 39.11 -21.23
C LYS A 233 3.62 40.34 -21.48
N ILE A 234 3.72 41.32 -20.59
CA ILE A 234 3.16 42.64 -20.82
C ILE A 234 3.93 43.25 -22.00
N LYS A 235 3.23 43.50 -23.10
CA LYS A 235 3.77 44.34 -24.18
C LYS A 235 3.57 45.78 -23.75
N GLU A 236 4.62 46.58 -23.87
CA GLU A 236 4.48 48.02 -23.74
C GLU A 236 3.43 48.51 -24.73
N ASP A 237 2.49 49.33 -24.27
CA ASP A 237 1.47 49.88 -25.15
C ASP A 237 2.12 50.99 -25.98
N ASP A 238 2.26 50.78 -27.28
CA ASP A 238 2.77 51.79 -28.22
C ASP A 238 1.89 53.06 -28.25
N ARG A 239 0.71 53.04 -27.59
CA ARG A 239 -0.14 54.22 -27.34
C ARG A 239 0.35 55.12 -26.21
N ASN A 240 1.25 54.64 -25.34
CA ASN A 240 1.89 55.46 -24.30
C ASN A 240 3.09 56.26 -24.81
N ASN A 241 3.30 56.33 -26.12
CA ASN A 241 4.34 57.17 -26.72
C ASN A 241 3.85 58.62 -26.88
N MET A 242 4.65 59.60 -26.47
CA MET A 242 4.35 61.04 -26.60
C MET A 242 4.03 61.47 -28.05
N LEU A 243 4.56 60.74 -29.04
CA LEU A 243 4.32 61.01 -30.48
C LEU A 243 3.09 60.27 -31.05
N ILE A 244 2.22 59.71 -30.21
CA ILE A 244 1.01 58.99 -30.66
C ILE A 244 0.07 59.87 -31.51
N PHE A 245 0.07 61.18 -31.28
CA PHE A 245 -0.70 62.16 -32.05
C PHE A 245 -0.28 62.27 -33.53
N LEU A 246 0.92 61.78 -33.90
CA LEU A 246 1.37 61.75 -35.29
C LEU A 246 0.88 60.53 -36.07
N LYS A 247 0.47 59.45 -35.38
CA LYS A 247 -0.02 58.21 -36.03
C LYS A 247 -1.34 58.33 -36.81
N PRO A 248 -2.34 59.15 -36.42
CA PRO A 248 -3.64 59.17 -37.10
C PRO A 248 -3.66 59.97 -38.42
N LEU A 249 -2.71 60.86 -38.68
CA LEU A 249 -2.62 61.59 -39.94
C LEU A 249 -1.66 60.90 -40.92
N SER A 250 -2.09 60.71 -42.16
CA SER A 250 -1.19 60.29 -43.25
C SER A 250 -0.27 61.45 -43.64
N TRP A 251 0.89 61.13 -44.24
CA TRP A 251 1.84 62.14 -44.72
C TRP A 251 1.21 63.14 -45.69
N ASP A 252 0.30 62.68 -46.56
CA ASP A 252 -0.45 63.54 -47.48
C ASP A 252 -1.38 64.52 -46.75
N LEU A 253 -1.95 64.12 -45.61
CA LEU A 253 -2.83 64.97 -44.80
C LEU A 253 -2.02 66.00 -43.98
N TRP A 254 -0.80 65.64 -43.55
CA TRP A 254 0.16 66.58 -42.97
C TRP A 254 0.63 67.63 -44.00
N LEU A 255 0.91 67.22 -45.24
CA LEU A 255 1.36 68.13 -46.28
C LEU A 255 0.25 69.09 -46.76
N THR A 256 -0.99 68.61 -46.88
CA THR A 256 -2.12 69.46 -47.31
C THR A 256 -2.51 70.52 -46.27
N THR A 257 -2.29 70.25 -44.99
CA THR A 257 -2.54 71.23 -43.91
C THR A 257 -1.41 72.24 -43.73
N GLY A 258 -0.15 71.89 -44.08
CA GLY A 258 1.00 72.80 -43.98
C GLY A 258 1.24 73.71 -45.20
N VAL A 259 0.57 73.47 -46.32
CA VAL A 259 0.70 74.24 -47.57
C VAL A 259 -0.46 75.28 -47.74
N ALA A 260 -1.22 75.53 -46.68
CA ALA A 260 -2.27 76.56 -46.65
C ALA A 260 -1.72 77.93 -46.20
#